data_AF-B9TP53-F1
#
_entry.id   AF-B9TP53-F1
#
_cell.length_a   1.000
_cell.length_b   1.000
_cell.length_c   1.000
_cell.angle_alpha   90.00
_cell.angle_beta   90.00
_cell.angle_gamma   90.00
#
_symmetry.space_group_name_H-M   'P 1'
#
loop_
_entity.id
_entity.type
_entity.pdbx_description
1 polymer ?
#
loop_
_entity_poly.entity_id
_entity_poly.type
_entity_poly.pdbx_seq_one_letter_code
_entity_poly.pdbx_strand_id
1 'polypeptide(L)'
;MLLNPTVSVGFSGIGTPELEAFRAIEGAITTNILALMTKKRDIEIADTRFRQAQLNAAVRTLQTAADTRRAWINAVAAWENVGQLQRAQVAADAASELAQKLGETGAMAKGPQAREHVFVAELAGETAKARLAARLAKEELTRLMGLWGSDLDYKVPNSLPSLPKGVTKRDAIEAEALRNRIDLQVAKLELEATARSYGLTEATRYVTDLEILTGFESEREVEDGKKKWETTASGELEFAIPLFDTGKARMRKAELGYMRAANQLAEKA
;
A
#
# COMPACT_ATOMS: atom_id res chain seq x y z
N MET A 1 11.71 -9.02 -23.03
CA MET A 1 10.77 -10.14 -23.26
C MET A 1 10.01 -9.91 -24.54
N LEU A 2 9.92 -10.86 -25.47
CA LEU A 2 8.98 -10.79 -26.60
C LEU A 2 7.54 -10.84 -26.05
N LEU A 3 6.57 -10.22 -26.75
CA LEU A 3 5.18 -10.61 -26.52
C LEU A 3 5.10 -12.07 -26.94
N ASN A 4 4.67 -12.93 -26.04
CA ASN A 4 4.53 -14.34 -26.39
C ASN A 4 3.32 -14.46 -27.31
N PRO A 5 3.46 -15.11 -28.48
CA PRO A 5 2.30 -15.43 -29.29
C PRO A 5 1.36 -16.30 -28.47
N THR A 6 0.06 -16.10 -28.67
CA THR A 6 -0.94 -17.00 -28.08
C THR A 6 -1.11 -18.17 -29.05
N VAL A 7 -0.93 -19.38 -28.53
CA VAL A 7 -1.17 -20.61 -29.30
C VAL A 7 -2.48 -21.21 -28.80
N SER A 8 -3.42 -21.41 -29.72
CA SER A 8 -4.68 -22.10 -29.44
C SER A 8 -4.77 -23.37 -30.30
N VAL A 9 -5.37 -24.40 -29.72
CA VAL A 9 -5.69 -25.65 -30.42
C VAL A 9 -7.15 -25.95 -30.17
N GLY A 10 -7.93 -26.03 -31.24
CA GLY A 10 -9.35 -26.36 -31.25
C GLY A 10 -9.60 -27.73 -31.87
N PHE A 11 -10.68 -28.38 -31.45
CA PHE A 11 -11.16 -29.62 -32.05
C PHE A 11 -12.66 -29.45 -32.35
N SER A 12 -13.09 -29.79 -33.57
CA SER A 12 -14.49 -29.68 -33.99
C SER A 12 -15.04 -31.02 -34.51
N GLY A 13 -16.36 -31.22 -34.41
CA GLY A 13 -17.06 -32.41 -34.92
C GLY A 13 -16.94 -33.69 -34.08
N ILE A 14 -16.98 -33.58 -32.74
CA ILE A 14 -17.00 -34.74 -31.84
C ILE A 14 -18.34 -35.49 -31.97
N GLY A 15 -18.32 -36.75 -32.41
CA GLY A 15 -19.50 -37.63 -32.46
C GLY A 15 -20.27 -37.66 -33.79
N THR A 16 -19.62 -37.27 -34.90
CA THR A 16 -20.22 -37.34 -36.25
C THR A 16 -20.48 -38.82 -36.63
N PRO A 17 -21.66 -39.22 -37.15
CA PRO A 17 -22.03 -40.63 -37.37
C PRO A 17 -21.05 -41.46 -38.24
N GLU A 18 -20.23 -40.81 -39.06
CA GLU A 18 -19.26 -41.43 -39.97
C GLU A 18 -17.82 -41.46 -39.42
N LEU A 19 -17.54 -40.70 -38.35
CA LEU A 19 -16.21 -40.50 -37.78
C LEU A 19 -16.31 -40.65 -36.26
N GLU A 20 -15.84 -41.78 -35.74
CA GLU A 20 -15.85 -42.15 -34.30
C GLU A 20 -15.07 -41.19 -33.35
N ALA A 21 -14.59 -40.04 -33.83
CA ALA A 21 -13.78 -39.06 -33.10
C ALA A 21 -14.11 -37.61 -33.54
N PHE A 22 -13.10 -36.76 -33.75
CA PHE A 22 -13.23 -35.38 -34.25
C PHE A 22 -13.21 -35.35 -35.80
N ARG A 23 -13.89 -34.34 -36.37
CA ARG A 23 -13.93 -34.07 -37.82
C ARG A 23 -12.78 -33.14 -38.24
N ALA A 24 -12.43 -32.15 -37.42
CA ALA A 24 -11.34 -31.22 -37.69
C ALA A 24 -10.47 -30.94 -36.46
N ILE A 25 -9.16 -30.73 -36.69
CA ILE A 25 -8.22 -30.15 -35.72
C ILE A 25 -7.80 -28.78 -36.25
N GLU A 26 -7.94 -27.76 -35.43
CA GLU A 26 -7.52 -26.40 -35.73
C GLU A 26 -6.38 -26.02 -34.81
N GLY A 27 -5.28 -25.52 -35.36
CA GLY A 27 -4.21 -24.90 -34.59
C GLY A 27 -4.05 -23.46 -35.05
N ALA A 28 -4.05 -22.50 -34.13
CA ALA A 28 -3.85 -21.10 -34.46
C ALA A 28 -2.77 -20.46 -33.59
N ILE A 29 -2.00 -19.57 -34.22
CA ILE A 29 -1.01 -18.72 -33.57
C ILE A 29 -1.45 -17.28 -33.79
N THR A 30 -1.75 -16.58 -32.70
CA THR A 30 -2.15 -15.16 -32.72
C THR A 30 -1.02 -14.30 -32.22
N THR A 31 -0.69 -13.25 -32.97
CA THR A 31 0.31 -12.24 -32.59
C THR A 31 -0.24 -10.83 -32.74
N ASN A 32 -0.23 -10.05 -31.66
CA ASN A 32 -0.64 -8.65 -31.67
C ASN A 32 0.52 -7.74 -32.15
N ILE A 33 0.44 -7.24 -33.39
CA ILE A 33 1.48 -6.39 -33.99
C ILE A 33 1.49 -5.01 -33.35
N LEU A 34 0.30 -4.46 -33.04
CA LEU A 34 0.20 -3.13 -32.43
C LEU A 34 0.95 -3.12 -31.10
N ALA A 35 0.76 -4.16 -30.27
CA ALA A 35 1.47 -4.34 -29.02
C ALA A 35 3.00 -4.53 -29.21
N LEU A 36 3.46 -5.15 -30.31
CA LEU A 36 4.88 -5.20 -30.64
C LEU A 36 5.44 -3.83 -31.03
N MET A 37 4.68 -3.03 -31.77
CA MET A 37 5.05 -1.68 -32.18
C MET A 37 5.07 -0.70 -31.01
N THR A 38 4.11 -0.78 -30.09
CA THR A 38 4.01 0.10 -28.91
C THR A 38 4.87 -0.38 -27.74
N LYS A 39 5.34 -1.63 -27.77
CA LYS A 39 6.12 -2.29 -26.73
C LYS A 39 7.16 -1.42 -26.04
N LYS A 40 7.99 -0.69 -26.79
CA LYS A 40 9.04 0.14 -26.18
C LYS A 40 8.44 1.20 -25.27
N ARG A 41 7.37 1.87 -25.71
CA ARG A 41 6.64 2.88 -24.93
C ARG A 41 5.92 2.24 -23.74
N ASP A 42 5.30 1.08 -23.94
CA ASP A 42 4.64 0.34 -22.86
C ASP A 42 5.62 -0.08 -21.76
N ILE A 43 6.80 -0.57 -22.14
CA ILE A 43 7.88 -0.92 -21.19
C ILE A 43 8.38 0.34 -20.47
N GLU A 44 8.57 1.46 -21.16
CA GLU A 44 9.00 2.72 -20.54
C GLU A 44 7.97 3.28 -19.54
N ILE A 45 6.66 3.14 -19.83
CA ILE A 45 5.58 3.49 -18.90
C ILE A 45 5.59 2.53 -17.70
N ALA A 46 5.71 1.23 -17.94
CA ALA A 46 5.75 0.21 -16.90
C ALA A 46 6.96 0.38 -15.97
N ASP A 47 8.15 0.68 -16.51
CA ASP A 47 9.36 0.98 -15.74
C ASP A 47 9.18 2.22 -14.86
N THR A 48 8.58 3.28 -15.40
CA THR A 48 8.29 4.50 -14.62
C THR A 48 7.33 4.20 -13.46
N ARG A 49 6.26 3.44 -13.71
CA ARG A 49 5.30 3.01 -12.67
C ARG A 49 5.95 2.06 -11.66
N PHE A 50 6.85 1.20 -12.09
CA PHE A 50 7.60 0.31 -11.22
C PHE A 50 8.49 1.10 -10.25
N ARG A 51 9.26 2.09 -10.76
CA ARG A 51 10.05 3.00 -9.92
C ARG A 51 9.17 3.79 -8.95
N GLN A 52 8.02 4.28 -9.40
CA GLN A 52 7.04 4.95 -8.54
C GLN A 52 6.58 4.02 -7.40
N ALA A 53 6.25 2.76 -7.70
CA ALA A 53 5.85 1.77 -6.70
C ALA A 53 6.97 1.46 -5.70
N GLN A 54 8.22 1.36 -6.16
CA GLN A 54 9.39 1.19 -5.29
C GLN A 54 9.56 2.35 -4.32
N LEU A 55 9.46 3.60 -4.80
CA LEU A 55 9.56 4.78 -3.94
C LEU A 55 8.37 4.90 -2.97
N ASN A 56 7.16 4.55 -3.40
CA ASN A 56 5.99 4.49 -2.52
C ASN A 56 6.18 3.47 -1.38
N ALA A 57 6.75 2.29 -1.69
CA ALA A 57 7.10 1.32 -0.67
C ALA A 57 8.13 1.89 0.32
N ALA A 58 9.18 2.57 -0.17
CA ALA A 58 10.16 3.23 0.68
C ALA A 58 9.55 4.30 1.60
N VAL A 59 8.67 5.16 1.08
CA VAL A 59 7.92 6.14 1.88
C VAL A 59 7.10 5.44 2.96
N ARG A 60 6.39 4.37 2.61
CA ARG A 60 5.57 3.63 3.56
C ARG A 60 6.41 3.00 4.67
N THR A 61 7.58 2.44 4.34
CA THR A 61 8.52 1.91 5.33
C THR A 61 9.00 3.00 6.30
N LEU A 62 9.38 4.17 5.79
CA LEU A 62 9.82 5.30 6.61
C LEU A 62 8.69 5.83 7.50
N GLN A 63 7.46 5.89 6.98
CA GLN A 63 6.27 6.25 7.77
C GLN A 63 6.05 5.26 8.91
N THR A 64 6.05 3.95 8.63
CA THR A 64 5.92 2.92 9.67
C THR A 64 7.00 3.04 10.74
N ALA A 65 8.25 3.31 10.36
CA ALA A 65 9.34 3.53 11.32
C ALA A 65 9.11 4.79 12.18
N ALA A 66 8.67 5.89 11.58
CA ALA A 66 8.37 7.14 12.28
C ALA A 66 7.17 6.98 13.24
N ASP A 67 6.10 6.33 12.80
CA ASP A 67 4.90 6.07 13.60
C ASP A 67 5.21 5.13 14.76
N THR A 68 5.99 4.08 14.52
CA THR A 68 6.47 3.16 15.58
C THR A 68 7.32 3.90 16.60
N ARG A 69 8.21 4.80 16.16
CA ARG A 69 9.02 5.63 17.08
C ARG A 69 8.16 6.55 17.93
N ARG A 70 7.13 7.19 17.36
CA ARG A 70 6.19 8.02 18.13
C ARG A 70 5.40 7.19 19.14
N ALA A 71 4.88 6.04 18.72
CA ALA A 71 4.17 5.12 19.61
C ALA A 71 5.07 4.62 20.75
N TRP A 72 6.36 4.36 20.49
CA TRP A 72 7.32 4.02 21.51
C TRP A 72 7.53 5.15 22.52
N ILE A 73 7.71 6.40 22.05
CA ILE A 73 7.82 7.58 22.94
C ILE A 73 6.56 7.72 23.80
N ASN A 74 5.37 7.59 23.19
CA ASN A 74 4.10 7.67 23.91
C ASN A 74 3.95 6.57 24.97
N ALA A 75 4.33 5.33 24.64
CA ALA A 75 4.30 4.21 25.58
C ALA A 75 5.25 4.44 26.76
N VAL A 76 6.50 4.85 26.51
CA VAL A 76 7.47 5.16 27.57
C VAL A 76 6.98 6.31 28.44
N ALA A 77 6.49 7.39 27.85
CA ALA A 77 5.97 8.54 28.59
C ALA A 77 4.76 8.18 29.46
N ALA A 78 3.87 7.31 28.98
CA ALA A 78 2.73 6.83 29.75
C ALA A 78 3.17 5.97 30.94
N TRP A 79 4.17 5.11 30.78
CA TRP A 79 4.76 4.36 31.89
C TRP A 79 5.49 5.26 32.89
N GLU A 80 6.17 6.29 32.42
CA GLU A 80 6.80 7.29 33.28
C GLU A 80 5.76 8.01 34.14
N ASN A 81 4.62 8.42 33.55
CA ASN A 81 3.52 9.04 34.29
C ASN A 81 2.96 8.11 35.38
N VAL A 82 2.80 6.82 35.08
CA VAL A 82 2.41 5.82 36.11
C VAL A 82 3.41 5.81 37.27
N GLY A 83 4.71 5.83 36.98
CA GLY A 83 5.76 5.88 38.01
C GLY A 83 5.78 7.17 38.83
N GLN A 84 5.40 8.31 38.24
CA GLN A 84 5.24 9.58 38.96
C GLN A 84 4.02 9.53 39.88
N LEU A 85 2.86 9.07 39.39
CA LEU A 85 1.64 8.93 40.17
C LEU A 85 1.79 7.92 41.31
N GLN A 86 2.52 6.81 41.09
CA GLN A 86 2.86 5.87 42.16
C GLN A 86 3.70 6.51 43.27
N ARG A 87 4.66 7.39 42.93
CA ARG A 87 5.42 8.14 43.94
C ARG A 87 4.54 9.13 44.70
N ALA A 88 3.65 9.81 44.00
CA ALA A 88 2.66 10.68 44.63
C ALA A 88 1.73 9.89 45.56
N GLN A 89 1.30 8.68 45.16
CA GLN A 89 0.46 7.80 45.97
C GLN A 89 1.14 7.43 47.29
N VAL A 90 2.42 7.02 47.23
CA VAL A 90 3.19 6.69 48.45
C VAL A 90 3.28 7.88 49.40
N ALA A 91 3.47 9.10 48.87
CA ALA A 91 3.49 10.31 49.67
C ALA A 91 2.11 10.64 50.27
N ALA A 92 1.04 10.48 49.48
CA ALA A 92 -0.35 10.70 49.93
C ALA A 92 -0.76 9.69 51.01
N ASP A 93 -0.39 8.41 50.87
CA ASP A 93 -0.66 7.37 51.85
C ASP A 93 0.02 7.69 53.19
N ALA A 94 1.29 8.12 53.15
CA ALA A 94 2.01 8.55 54.35
C ALA A 94 1.42 9.81 55.00
N ALA A 95 0.96 10.78 54.20
CA ALA A 95 0.29 11.97 54.71
C ALA A 95 -1.06 11.62 55.37
N SER A 96 -1.80 10.69 54.77
CA SER A 96 -3.06 10.18 55.29
C SER A 96 -2.89 9.42 56.60
N GLU A 97 -1.84 8.59 56.70
CA GLU A 97 -1.48 7.90 57.95
C GLU A 97 -1.11 8.90 59.05
N LEU A 98 -0.29 9.92 58.73
CA LEU A 98 0.05 10.99 59.66
C LEU A 98 -1.21 11.74 60.14
N ALA A 99 -2.10 12.09 59.23
CA ALA A 99 -3.37 12.75 59.55
C ALA A 99 -4.26 11.88 60.45
N GLN A 100 -4.27 10.57 60.23
CA GLN A 100 -4.93 9.62 61.10
C GLN A 100 -4.34 9.64 62.51
N LYS A 101 -3.01 9.58 62.66
CA LYS A 101 -2.33 9.63 63.96
C LYS A 101 -2.55 10.94 64.71
N LEU A 102 -2.49 12.08 64.00
CA LEU A 102 -2.80 13.38 64.61
C LEU A 102 -4.28 13.46 65.03
N GLY A 103 -5.19 12.88 64.25
CA GLY A 103 -6.60 12.74 64.61
C GLY A 103 -6.84 11.86 65.85
N GLU A 104 -6.08 10.78 66.01
CA GLU A 104 -6.11 9.90 67.20
C GLU A 104 -5.65 10.64 68.47
N THR A 105 -4.69 11.56 68.34
CA THR A 105 -4.18 12.39 69.47
C THR A 105 -5.03 13.64 69.75
N GLY A 106 -6.02 13.94 68.91
CA GLY A 106 -6.81 15.17 68.98
C GLY A 106 -6.12 16.43 68.42
N ALA A 107 -4.91 16.30 67.89
CA ALA A 107 -4.13 17.41 67.32
C ALA A 107 -4.63 17.88 65.93
N MET A 108 -5.53 17.12 65.28
CA MET A 108 -6.09 17.45 63.97
C MET A 108 -7.62 17.28 63.96
N ALA A 109 -8.31 18.24 63.34
CA ALA A 109 -9.76 18.19 63.17
C ALA A 109 -10.20 17.16 62.11
N LYS A 110 -11.44 16.65 62.22
CA LYS A 110 -12.00 15.63 61.32
C LYS A 110 -12.16 16.08 59.87
N GLY A 111 -12.42 17.37 59.63
CA GLY A 111 -12.55 17.92 58.28
C GLY A 111 -11.25 17.79 57.45
N PRO A 112 -10.12 18.35 57.93
CA PRO A 112 -8.81 18.13 57.33
C PRO A 112 -8.44 16.64 57.18
N GLN A 113 -8.70 15.81 58.20
CA GLN A 113 -8.44 14.36 58.11
C GLN A 113 -9.20 13.70 56.94
N ALA A 114 -10.49 14.04 56.78
CA ALA A 114 -11.30 13.51 55.68
C ALA A 114 -10.80 13.96 54.30
N ARG A 115 -10.25 15.17 54.18
CA ARG A 115 -9.67 15.66 52.92
C ARG A 115 -8.45 14.83 52.49
N GLU A 116 -7.58 14.44 53.43
CA GLU A 116 -6.44 13.58 53.12
C GLU A 116 -6.89 12.20 52.60
N HIS A 117 -7.91 11.60 53.23
CA HIS A 117 -8.47 10.33 52.74
C HIS A 117 -9.13 10.44 51.36
N VAL A 118 -9.81 11.55 51.07
CA VAL A 118 -10.39 11.81 49.74
C VAL A 118 -9.27 11.95 48.69
N PHE A 119 -8.22 12.71 49.01
CA PHE A 119 -7.08 12.90 48.11
C PHE A 119 -6.39 11.58 47.75
N VAL A 120 -6.20 10.69 48.73
CA VAL A 120 -5.69 9.32 48.49
C VAL A 120 -6.57 8.55 47.52
N ALA A 121 -7.89 8.61 47.67
CA ALA A 121 -8.84 7.89 46.81
C ALA A 121 -8.88 8.45 45.38
N GLU A 122 -8.82 9.78 45.23
CA GLU A 122 -8.71 10.45 43.92
C GLU A 122 -7.42 10.04 43.20
N LEU A 123 -6.30 10.05 43.91
CA LEU A 123 -5.00 9.69 43.36
C LEU A 123 -4.91 8.22 42.97
N ALA A 124 -5.57 7.33 43.71
CA ALA A 124 -5.70 5.93 43.34
C ALA A 124 -6.48 5.77 42.02
N GLY A 125 -7.54 6.56 41.84
CA GLY A 125 -8.32 6.62 40.60
C GLY A 125 -7.49 7.12 39.41
N GLU A 126 -6.74 8.21 39.58
CA GLU A 126 -5.85 8.75 38.54
C GLU A 126 -4.72 7.77 38.18
N THR A 127 -4.14 7.10 39.18
CA THR A 127 -3.13 6.06 38.97
C THR A 127 -3.70 4.88 38.16
N ALA A 128 -4.94 4.47 38.44
CA ALA A 128 -5.60 3.41 37.69
C ALA A 128 -5.85 3.81 36.22
N LYS A 129 -6.32 5.05 35.96
CA LYS A 129 -6.48 5.60 34.61
C LYS A 129 -5.14 5.65 33.86
N ALA A 130 -4.08 6.13 34.50
CA ALA A 130 -2.75 6.19 33.90
C ALA A 130 -2.20 4.80 33.55
N ARG A 131 -2.44 3.79 34.39
CA ARG A 131 -2.06 2.39 34.09
C ARG A 131 -2.80 1.85 32.87
N LEU A 132 -4.09 2.15 32.73
CA LEU A 132 -4.87 1.77 31.55
C LEU A 132 -4.30 2.45 30.30
N ALA A 133 -4.05 3.75 30.35
CA ALA A 133 -3.46 4.50 29.24
C ALA A 133 -2.09 3.94 28.82
N ALA A 134 -1.22 3.60 29.78
CA ALA A 134 0.08 3.00 29.50
C ALA A 134 -0.03 1.61 28.83
N ARG A 135 -1.02 0.80 29.21
CA ARG A 135 -1.30 -0.49 28.55
C ARG A 135 -1.79 -0.30 27.12
N LEU A 136 -2.76 0.60 26.91
CA LEU A 136 -3.27 0.90 25.56
C LEU A 136 -2.18 1.46 24.65
N ALA A 137 -1.29 2.32 25.16
CA ALA A 137 -0.15 2.82 24.40
C ALA A 137 0.84 1.70 24.04
N LYS A 138 1.09 0.75 24.96
CA LYS A 138 1.89 -0.45 24.66
C LYS A 138 1.22 -1.31 23.58
N GLU A 139 -0.09 -1.50 23.65
CA GLU A 139 -0.83 -2.27 22.64
C GLU A 139 -0.77 -1.62 21.25
N GLU A 140 -0.88 -0.30 21.17
CA GLU A 140 -0.69 0.44 19.92
C GLU A 140 0.72 0.25 19.34
N LEU A 141 1.75 0.36 20.19
CA LEU A 141 3.14 0.07 19.80
C LEU A 141 3.29 -1.37 19.28
N THR A 142 2.75 -2.36 20.01
CA THR A 142 2.78 -3.77 19.60
C THR A 142 2.17 -3.98 18.22
N ARG A 143 1.04 -3.32 17.94
CA ARG A 143 0.34 -3.41 16.65
C ARG A 143 1.17 -2.83 15.51
N LEU A 144 1.85 -1.70 15.74
CA LEU A 144 2.73 -1.07 14.75
C LEU A 144 4.01 -1.89 14.50
N MET A 145 4.55 -2.52 15.55
CA MET A 145 5.68 -3.44 15.43
C MET A 145 5.31 -4.78 14.78
N GLY A 146 4.00 -5.10 14.72
CA GLY A 146 3.52 -6.37 14.18
C GLY A 146 3.92 -7.57 15.04
N LEU A 147 4.02 -7.43 16.36
CA LEU A 147 4.38 -8.54 17.26
C LEU A 147 3.15 -9.36 17.65
N TRP A 148 3.32 -10.69 17.81
CA TRP A 148 2.25 -11.60 18.23
C TRP A 148 2.79 -12.76 19.08
N GLY A 149 1.89 -13.47 19.78
CA GLY A 149 2.26 -14.66 20.55
C GLY A 149 3.29 -14.37 21.65
N SER A 150 4.40 -15.10 21.64
CA SER A 150 5.52 -14.94 22.59
C SER A 150 6.22 -13.59 22.49
N ASP A 151 6.11 -12.89 21.35
CA ASP A 151 6.82 -11.63 21.14
C ASP A 151 6.18 -10.45 21.92
N LEU A 152 5.02 -10.66 22.53
CA LEU A 152 4.29 -9.66 23.33
C LEU A 152 4.98 -9.32 24.67
N ASP A 153 5.91 -10.18 25.12
CA ASP A 153 6.59 -10.07 26.42
C ASP A 153 7.73 -9.03 26.45
N TYR A 154 7.93 -8.28 25.37
CA TYR A 154 8.89 -7.17 25.32
C TYR A 154 8.61 -6.11 26.40
N LYS A 155 9.68 -5.46 26.85
CA LYS A 155 9.65 -4.43 27.90
C LYS A 155 9.81 -3.04 27.30
N VAL A 156 9.06 -2.10 27.86
CA VAL A 156 9.19 -0.67 27.57
C VAL A 156 9.87 -0.02 28.78
N PRO A 157 10.85 0.87 28.60
CA PRO A 157 11.45 1.63 29.70
C PRO A 157 10.42 2.41 30.50
N ASN A 158 10.71 2.64 31.79
CA ASN A 158 9.85 3.40 32.71
C ASN A 158 10.12 4.92 32.69
N SER A 159 10.99 5.40 31.81
CA SER A 159 11.35 6.83 31.70
C SER A 159 11.93 7.13 30.33
N LEU A 160 11.65 8.33 29.81
CA LEU A 160 12.28 8.81 28.59
C LEU A 160 13.78 9.12 28.82
N PRO A 161 14.62 8.99 27.78
CA PRO A 161 15.98 9.51 27.81
C PRO A 161 16.00 11.01 28.10
N SER A 162 17.08 11.49 28.71
CA SER A 162 17.27 12.91 28.93
C SER A 162 17.33 13.69 27.61
N LEU A 163 16.78 14.90 27.62
CA LEU A 163 16.81 15.77 26.45
C LEU A 163 18.25 16.18 26.11
N PRO A 164 18.59 16.30 24.82
CA PRO A 164 19.88 16.83 24.40
C PRO A 164 20.05 18.28 24.87
N LYS A 165 21.28 18.66 25.24
CA LYS A 165 21.60 19.99 25.79
C LYS A 165 21.42 21.16 24.81
N GLY A 166 21.19 20.88 23.53
CA GLY A 166 20.98 21.87 22.49
C GLY A 166 20.50 21.23 21.20
N VAL A 167 19.92 22.05 20.32
CA VAL A 167 19.49 21.63 19.00
C VAL A 167 20.68 21.66 18.05
N THR A 168 20.87 20.61 17.27
CA THR A 168 21.89 20.60 16.21
C THR A 168 21.55 21.64 15.15
N LYS A 169 22.40 22.66 15.01
CA LYS A 169 22.24 23.68 13.95
C LYS A 169 22.48 23.06 12.58
N ARG A 170 21.55 23.27 11.65
CA ARG A 170 21.66 22.85 10.24
C ARG A 170 21.23 24.01 9.35
N ASP A 171 22.20 24.75 8.82
CA ASP A 171 21.94 25.99 8.07
C ASP A 171 21.18 25.75 6.74
N ALA A 172 21.26 24.54 6.17
CA ALA A 172 20.62 24.17 4.91
C ALA A 172 19.50 23.12 5.07
N ILE A 173 18.88 23.01 6.25
CA ILE A 173 17.91 21.95 6.57
C ILE A 173 16.69 21.92 5.63
N GLU A 174 16.19 23.09 5.23
CA GLU A 174 15.03 23.20 4.33
C GLU A 174 15.36 22.71 2.91
N ALA A 175 16.49 23.17 2.36
CA ALA A 175 16.95 22.75 1.04
C ALA A 175 17.34 21.25 1.00
N GLU A 176 17.87 20.71 2.08
CA GLU A 176 18.12 19.28 2.22
C GLU A 176 16.80 18.48 2.32
N ALA A 177 15.83 18.96 3.10
CA ALA A 177 14.53 18.31 3.26
C ALA A 177 13.72 18.27 1.95
N LEU A 178 13.69 19.37 1.18
CA LEU A 178 13.00 19.41 -0.11
C LEU A 178 13.66 18.50 -1.16
N ARG A 179 14.99 18.45 -1.21
CA ARG A 179 15.71 17.54 -2.13
C ARG A 179 15.49 16.07 -1.79
N ASN A 180 15.43 15.76 -0.50
CA ASN A 180 15.27 14.39 0.01
C ASN A 180 13.81 13.98 0.22
N ARG A 181 12.83 14.81 -0.17
CA ARG A 181 11.40 14.46 -0.12
C ARG A 181 11.10 13.40 -1.18
N ILE A 182 11.05 12.15 -0.74
CA ILE A 182 10.75 11.00 -1.59
C ILE A 182 9.32 11.10 -2.15
N ASP A 183 8.38 11.72 -1.42
CA ASP A 183 7.01 11.97 -1.87
C ASP A 183 6.93 12.95 -3.06
N LEU A 184 7.82 13.94 -3.15
CA LEU A 184 7.97 14.79 -4.34
C LEU A 184 8.54 14.02 -5.53
N GLN A 185 9.49 13.12 -5.28
CA GLN A 185 10.04 12.26 -6.34
C GLN A 185 8.98 11.29 -6.89
N VAL A 186 8.15 10.71 -6.01
CA VAL A 186 6.98 9.90 -6.39
C VAL A 186 6.02 10.70 -7.27
N ALA A 187 5.66 11.92 -6.86
CA ALA A 187 4.72 12.76 -7.61
C ALA A 187 5.26 13.15 -9.00
N LYS A 188 6.58 13.37 -9.12
CA LYS A 188 7.23 13.61 -10.42
C LYS A 188 7.16 12.38 -11.34
N LEU A 189 7.43 11.19 -10.81
CA LEU A 189 7.31 9.95 -11.57
C LEU A 189 5.86 9.65 -11.98
N GLU A 190 4.88 10.01 -11.15
CA GLU A 190 3.46 9.90 -11.49
C GLU A 190 3.09 10.79 -12.68
N LEU A 191 3.53 12.06 -12.65
CA LEU A 191 3.32 13.00 -13.74
C LEU A 191 3.98 12.50 -15.04
N GLU A 192 5.23 12.02 -14.94
CA GLU A 192 5.98 11.46 -16.07
C GLU A 192 5.29 10.23 -16.69
N ALA A 193 4.88 9.27 -15.86
CA ALA A 193 4.17 8.08 -16.32
C ALA A 193 2.83 8.45 -17.00
N THR A 194 2.13 9.45 -16.45
CA THR A 194 0.86 9.93 -16.99
C THR A 194 1.05 10.66 -18.33
N ALA A 195 2.09 11.49 -18.45
CA ALA A 195 2.44 12.18 -19.69
C ALA A 195 2.82 11.18 -20.81
N ARG A 196 3.61 10.15 -20.48
CA ARG A 196 3.96 9.07 -21.43
C ARG A 196 2.71 8.27 -21.85
N SER A 197 1.81 7.99 -20.91
CA SER A 197 0.53 7.29 -21.19
C SER A 197 -0.39 8.12 -22.10
N TYR A 198 -0.41 9.45 -21.91
CA TYR A 198 -1.13 10.38 -22.77
C TYR A 198 -0.60 10.34 -24.22
N GLY A 199 0.72 10.47 -24.40
CA GLY A 199 1.34 10.41 -25.73
C GLY A 199 1.16 9.06 -26.44
N LEU A 200 1.10 7.95 -25.69
CA LEU A 200 0.76 6.65 -26.25
C LEU A 200 -0.72 6.58 -26.70
N THR A 201 -1.63 7.11 -25.88
CA THR A 201 -3.07 7.18 -26.20
C THR A 201 -3.33 8.01 -27.46
N GLU A 202 -2.56 9.08 -27.66
CA GLU A 202 -2.61 9.91 -28.87
C GLU A 202 -2.16 9.13 -30.12
N ALA A 203 -1.09 8.35 -30.00
CA ALA A 203 -0.51 7.59 -31.11
C ALA A 203 -1.38 6.39 -31.57
N THR A 204 -2.16 5.78 -30.67
CA THR A 204 -3.00 4.60 -30.95
C THR A 204 -4.50 4.92 -31.04
N ARG A 205 -4.86 6.19 -31.23
CA ARG A 205 -6.27 6.64 -31.21
C ARG A 205 -7.14 6.03 -32.31
N TYR A 206 -6.57 5.77 -33.49
CA TYR A 206 -7.31 5.37 -34.69
C TYR A 206 -7.28 3.87 -34.98
N VAL A 207 -6.30 3.14 -34.43
CA VAL A 207 -6.17 1.69 -34.57
C VAL A 207 -5.95 1.13 -33.18
N THR A 208 -6.95 0.41 -32.68
CA THR A 208 -6.96 -0.10 -31.30
C THR A 208 -6.57 -1.55 -31.20
N ASP A 209 -6.63 -2.29 -32.31
CA ASP A 209 -6.21 -3.68 -32.37
C ASP A 209 -5.68 -3.99 -33.76
N LEU A 210 -4.53 -4.66 -33.83
CA LEU A 210 -3.90 -5.11 -35.08
C LEU A 210 -3.24 -6.46 -34.80
N GLU A 211 -3.90 -7.52 -35.23
CA GLU A 211 -3.51 -8.90 -34.96
C GLU A 211 -3.28 -9.66 -36.25
N ILE A 212 -2.23 -10.49 -36.25
CA ILE A 212 -2.05 -11.52 -37.26
C ILE A 212 -2.44 -12.86 -36.63
N LEU A 213 -3.39 -13.52 -37.25
CA LEU A 213 -3.77 -14.89 -36.96
C LEU A 213 -3.23 -15.78 -38.07
N THR A 214 -2.37 -16.74 -37.73
CA THR A 214 -1.95 -17.78 -38.67
C THR A 214 -2.44 -19.10 -38.16
N GLY A 215 -3.25 -19.78 -38.95
CA GLY A 215 -3.90 -21.04 -38.60
C GLY A 215 -3.52 -22.17 -39.54
N PHE A 216 -3.65 -23.38 -39.04
CA PHE A 216 -3.79 -24.57 -39.88
C PHE A 216 -5.01 -25.35 -39.40
N GLU A 217 -5.79 -25.82 -40.36
CA GLU A 217 -6.93 -26.67 -40.13
C GLU A 217 -6.64 -28.01 -40.82
N SER A 218 -6.82 -29.11 -40.11
CA SER A 218 -6.76 -30.45 -40.68
C SER A 218 -8.11 -31.10 -40.56
N GLU A 219 -8.81 -31.22 -41.68
CA GLU A 219 -10.09 -31.88 -41.77
C GLU A 219 -9.92 -33.34 -42.19
N ARG A 220 -10.80 -34.18 -41.64
CA ARG A 220 -10.88 -35.59 -41.96
C ARG A 220 -12.20 -35.86 -42.65
N GLU A 221 -12.14 -36.26 -43.92
CA GLU A 221 -13.31 -36.66 -44.69
C GLU A 221 -13.26 -38.14 -45.06
N VAL A 222 -14.44 -38.77 -45.15
CA VAL A 222 -14.60 -40.15 -45.61
C VAL A 222 -15.24 -40.10 -46.98
N GLU A 223 -14.45 -40.40 -48.00
CA GLU A 223 -14.92 -40.52 -49.38
C GLU A 223 -14.66 -41.97 -49.82
N ASP A 224 -15.70 -42.68 -50.26
CA ASP A 224 -15.61 -44.05 -50.77
C ASP A 224 -14.94 -45.06 -49.78
N GLY A 225 -15.23 -44.91 -48.48
CA GLY A 225 -14.72 -45.79 -47.42
C GLY A 225 -13.24 -45.60 -47.06
N LYS A 226 -12.55 -44.61 -47.64
CA LYS A 226 -11.15 -44.26 -47.31
C LYS A 226 -11.09 -42.94 -46.54
N LYS A 227 -10.33 -42.93 -45.45
CA LYS A 227 -10.07 -41.75 -44.61
C LYS A 227 -9.00 -40.89 -45.27
N LYS A 228 -9.35 -39.68 -45.71
CA LYS A 228 -8.39 -38.68 -46.21
C LYS A 228 -8.18 -37.59 -45.16
N TRP A 229 -6.96 -37.06 -45.12
CA TRP A 229 -6.59 -35.90 -44.33
C TRP A 229 -6.29 -34.76 -45.31
N GLU A 230 -6.96 -33.64 -45.12
CA GLU A 230 -6.68 -32.41 -45.87
C GLU A 230 -6.23 -31.34 -44.87
N THR A 231 -5.01 -30.84 -45.06
CA THR A 231 -4.45 -29.78 -44.22
C THR A 231 -4.46 -28.48 -45.00
N THR A 232 -5.22 -27.51 -44.50
CA THR A 232 -5.33 -26.16 -45.06
C THR A 232 -4.60 -25.19 -44.15
N ALA A 233 -3.70 -24.36 -44.70
CA ALA A 233 -3.08 -23.27 -43.97
C ALA A 233 -3.82 -21.96 -44.28
N SER A 234 -4.11 -21.17 -43.25
CA SER A 234 -4.78 -19.87 -43.35
C SER A 234 -3.95 -18.78 -42.68
N GLY A 235 -4.09 -17.56 -43.20
CA GLY A 235 -3.47 -16.37 -42.64
C GLY A 235 -4.46 -15.21 -42.71
N GLU A 236 -4.77 -14.64 -41.57
CA GLU A 236 -5.75 -13.57 -41.41
C GLU A 236 -5.11 -12.37 -40.71
N LEU A 237 -5.47 -11.17 -41.17
CA LEU A 237 -5.10 -9.91 -40.54
C LEU A 237 -6.37 -9.28 -40.00
N GLU A 238 -6.47 -9.19 -38.68
CA GLU A 238 -7.61 -8.57 -37.99
C GLU A 238 -7.21 -7.18 -37.50
N PHE A 239 -8.07 -6.19 -37.75
CA PHE A 239 -7.87 -4.85 -37.20
C PHE A 239 -9.20 -4.16 -36.89
N ALA A 240 -9.23 -3.39 -35.81
CA ALA A 240 -10.42 -2.66 -35.37
C ALA A 240 -10.28 -1.16 -35.63
N ILE A 241 -11.18 -0.60 -36.46
CA ILE A 241 -11.32 0.85 -36.69
C ILE A 241 -12.63 1.33 -36.07
N PRO A 242 -12.59 2.17 -35.02
CA PRO A 242 -13.80 2.69 -34.41
C PRO A 242 -14.45 3.77 -35.29
N LEU A 243 -15.73 3.59 -35.62
CA LEU A 243 -16.51 4.52 -36.46
C LEU A 243 -17.08 5.71 -35.68
N PHE A 244 -17.50 5.50 -34.42
CA PHE A 244 -18.15 6.52 -33.59
C PHE A 244 -17.28 7.02 -32.43
N ASP A 245 -16.44 6.15 -31.84
CA ASP A 245 -15.48 6.55 -30.80
C ASP A 245 -14.08 6.77 -31.41
N THR A 246 -13.89 7.95 -32.01
CA THR A 246 -12.60 8.40 -32.59
C THR A 246 -11.47 8.62 -31.56
N GLY A 247 -11.65 8.14 -30.32
CA GLY A 247 -10.66 8.24 -29.24
C GLY A 247 -10.74 9.56 -28.45
N LYS A 248 -11.67 10.48 -28.78
CA LYS A 248 -11.83 11.77 -28.10
C LYS A 248 -12.06 11.62 -26.59
N ALA A 249 -12.87 10.64 -26.18
CA ALA A 249 -13.12 10.37 -24.76
C ALA A 249 -11.85 9.89 -24.04
N ARG A 250 -11.08 8.98 -24.66
CA ARG A 250 -9.80 8.48 -24.14
C ARG A 250 -8.76 9.61 -24.03
N MET A 251 -8.67 10.47 -25.05
CA MET A 251 -7.81 11.65 -25.04
C MET A 251 -8.17 12.62 -23.91
N ARG A 252 -9.46 12.95 -23.76
CA ARG A 252 -9.92 13.85 -22.70
C ARG A 252 -9.64 13.27 -21.31
N LYS A 253 -9.86 11.96 -21.13
CA LYS A 253 -9.52 11.26 -19.88
C LYS A 253 -8.02 11.35 -19.56
N ALA A 254 -7.17 11.14 -20.55
CA ALA A 254 -5.72 11.16 -20.38
C ALA A 254 -5.20 12.59 -20.12
N GLU A 255 -5.76 13.60 -20.80
CA GLU A 255 -5.47 15.02 -20.55
C GLU A 255 -5.85 15.43 -19.12
N LEU A 256 -7.07 15.09 -18.68
CA LEU A 256 -7.51 15.36 -17.31
C LEU A 256 -6.65 14.61 -16.28
N GLY A 257 -6.23 13.39 -16.60
CA GLY A 257 -5.29 12.62 -15.78
C GLY A 257 -3.96 13.34 -15.61
N TYR A 258 -3.40 13.89 -16.69
CA TYR A 258 -2.19 14.70 -16.65
C TYR A 258 -2.37 15.96 -15.81
N MET A 259 -3.44 16.72 -16.02
CA MET A 259 -3.72 17.94 -15.25
C MET A 259 -3.89 17.64 -13.76
N ARG A 260 -4.53 16.52 -13.41
CA ARG A 260 -4.65 16.06 -12.02
C ARG A 260 -3.27 15.76 -11.41
N ALA A 261 -2.43 15.01 -12.11
CA ALA A 261 -1.08 14.68 -11.62
C ALA A 261 -0.20 15.93 -11.47
N ALA A 262 -0.33 16.89 -12.40
CA ALA A 262 0.37 18.17 -12.34
C ALA A 262 -0.07 19.00 -11.12
N ASN A 263 -1.38 19.08 -10.87
CA ASN A 263 -1.92 19.76 -9.69
C ASN A 263 -1.49 19.09 -8.37
N GLN A 264 -1.46 17.76 -8.31
CA GLN A 264 -0.99 17.01 -7.14
C GLN A 264 0.51 17.24 -6.87
N LEU A 265 1.31 17.37 -7.92
CA LEU A 265 2.72 17.75 -7.78
C LEU A 265 2.86 19.19 -7.27
N ALA A 266 2.07 20.12 -7.82
CA ALA A 266 2.06 21.53 -7.41
C ALA A 266 1.61 21.73 -5.96
N GLU A 267 0.65 20.94 -5.46
CA GLU A 267 0.20 20.97 -4.06
C GLU A 267 1.29 20.52 -3.09
N LYS A 268 2.16 19.58 -3.51
CA LYS A 268 3.21 19.02 -2.65
C LYS A 268 4.49 19.87 -2.64
N ALA A 269 4.74 20.63 -3.70
CA ALA A 269 5.94 21.44 -3.93
C ALA A 269 5.91 22.75 -3.13
#